data_AF-A0AAW0YF92-F1
#
_entry.id   AF-A0AAW0YF92-F1
#
_cell.length_a   1.000
_cell.length_b   1.000
_cell.length_c   1.000
_cell.angle_alpha   90.00
_cell.angle_beta   90.00
_cell.angle_gamma   90.00
#
_symmetry.space_group_name_H-M   'P 1'
#
loop_
_entity.id
_entity.type
_entity.pdbx_description
1 polymer ?
#
loop_
_entity_poly.entity_id
_entity_poly.type
_entity_poly.pdbx_seq_one_letter_code
_entity_poly.pdbx_strand_id
1 'polypeptide(L)'
;MDGVDRFSLLLLEPGEIYFEDFAAVYILPEESANNNDGWEEKFEDGLLRGRLKVCSKSLVFDPRDIRAPIIKFPFRTFNSVVESKTTRTNELLYSEGEKSVVEVTCSMTVEMLEGGVLQPYKFCREDHKHKFQLIYAEVTTVLPQICQLQRASTLPPNDQNTMIQAIVRSRQSRQKFDRSLLGDLSETEVFETKANKVTPLVTNPGTVLLTTSMLYFQPHNNADKQYPVIRIGLPDIRQIIKRRYLLRQVGLEVFCRDQCMVKHLFLTFKESEDRENLYKLLTEQEKVNVDDMRQDNMSYQWQAGAISNYDYLCYLNSQADRSENDLTQYPVFPWVLANYVSESLDLTDPAIYRDLSRPIGALNEERLKRLKERCKDMPEPRFLYGSHYSTPGFVLFYLVRQYPQYMLCLQNGRFDHPDRMFNSLAETWFNVTSNPSDFKELIPDFYNLDGSADFLVNSLRINFGVRQNGKPVNDVELPPWAKDPRSVIKIMREALESEYVSNNLHQWIDLLFGYKQNGEEAEKADNLFYHLCYEGSVDLTAITDLNDRLALEVQITEFGQVPKQLFTKPHPRRSRSYGLYDSLHLSDVLEGELDSVEDSAECEENCERGASLEVQ
;
A
#
# COMPACT_ATOMS: atom_id res chain seq x y z
N MET A 1 -28.07 14.70 -2.81
CA MET A 1 -26.86 13.92 -2.52
C MET A 1 -25.76 14.51 -3.36
N ASP A 2 -24.93 15.37 -2.78
CA ASP A 2 -23.72 15.83 -3.47
C ASP A 2 -22.88 14.59 -3.80
N GLY A 3 -22.70 14.34 -5.10
CA GLY A 3 -22.11 13.10 -5.60
C GLY A 3 -20.71 12.91 -5.03
N VAL A 4 -20.50 11.76 -4.38
CA VAL A 4 -19.16 11.29 -3.99
C VAL A 4 -18.30 11.24 -5.26
N ASP A 5 -17.15 11.93 -5.26
CA ASP A 5 -16.16 11.80 -6.35
C ASP A 5 -15.77 10.32 -6.42
N ARG A 6 -16.03 9.67 -7.56
CA ARG A 6 -15.70 8.26 -7.76
C ARG A 6 -14.26 8.10 -8.22
N PHE A 7 -13.70 9.16 -8.78
CA PHE A 7 -12.34 9.17 -9.27
C PHE A 7 -11.32 9.02 -8.14
N SER A 8 -10.39 8.09 -8.35
CA SER A 8 -9.19 7.92 -7.52
C SER A 8 -7.98 7.89 -8.44
N LEU A 9 -6.81 8.30 -7.91
CA LEU A 9 -5.53 8.22 -8.63
C LEU A 9 -5.18 6.78 -9.04
N LEU A 10 -5.77 5.77 -8.38
CA LEU A 10 -5.62 4.35 -8.73
C LEU A 10 -6.26 3.97 -10.08
N LEU A 11 -7.16 4.80 -10.61
CA LEU A 11 -7.74 4.61 -11.94
C LEU A 11 -6.80 5.08 -13.07
N LEU A 12 -5.71 5.75 -12.70
CA LEU A 12 -4.67 6.16 -13.64
C LEU A 12 -3.62 5.06 -13.79
N GLU A 13 -2.88 5.12 -14.90
CA GLU A 13 -1.75 4.20 -15.08
C GLU A 13 -0.61 4.56 -14.10
N PRO A 14 0.21 3.59 -13.65
CA PRO A 14 1.42 3.90 -12.90
C PRO A 14 2.27 4.98 -13.59
N GLY A 15 2.65 6.00 -12.81
CA GLY A 15 3.40 7.17 -13.28
C GLY A 15 2.58 8.21 -14.08
N GLU A 16 1.28 8.02 -14.28
CA GLU A 16 0.39 9.05 -14.83
C GLU A 16 0.04 10.09 -13.75
N ILE A 17 0.12 11.37 -14.12
CA ILE A 17 -0.07 12.50 -13.19
C ILE A 17 -1.40 13.17 -13.48
N TYR A 18 -2.22 13.33 -12.45
CA TYR A 18 -3.42 14.16 -12.49
C TYR A 18 -3.06 15.62 -12.24
N PHE A 19 -3.43 16.51 -13.18
CA PHE A 19 -3.12 17.93 -13.07
C PHE A 19 -4.26 18.76 -12.49
N GLU A 20 -5.41 18.77 -13.16
CA GLU A 20 -6.54 19.63 -12.83
C GLU A 20 -7.81 19.09 -13.52
N ASP A 21 -8.96 19.66 -13.18
CA ASP A 21 -10.20 19.34 -13.86
C ASP A 21 -11.18 20.49 -14.03
N PHE A 22 -12.12 20.26 -14.93
CA PHE A 22 -13.09 21.25 -15.36
C PHE A 22 -14.50 20.67 -15.26
N ALA A 23 -15.44 21.43 -14.72
CA ALA A 23 -16.84 21.08 -14.80
C ALA A 23 -17.27 21.09 -16.28
N ALA A 24 -17.82 19.97 -16.74
CA ALA A 24 -18.13 19.76 -18.14
C ALA A 24 -19.45 18.98 -18.33
N VAL A 25 -20.07 19.19 -19.48
CA VAL A 25 -21.13 18.35 -20.03
C VAL A 25 -20.56 17.54 -21.17
N TYR A 26 -20.55 16.23 -21.02
CA TYR A 26 -20.20 15.29 -22.07
C TYR A 26 -21.43 15.00 -22.92
N ILE A 27 -21.31 15.22 -24.22
CA ILE A 27 -22.35 14.99 -25.21
C ILE A 27 -22.06 13.63 -25.85
N LEU A 28 -22.95 12.67 -25.63
CA LEU A 28 -22.80 11.32 -26.16
C LEU A 28 -22.80 11.33 -27.70
N PRO A 29 -21.97 10.47 -28.35
CA PRO A 29 -22.02 10.31 -29.79
C PRO A 29 -23.40 9.83 -30.24
N GLU A 30 -23.91 10.37 -31.35
CA GLU A 30 -25.25 10.03 -31.85
C GLU A 30 -25.38 8.55 -32.25
N GLU A 31 -24.27 7.94 -32.68
CA GLU A 31 -24.18 6.53 -33.06
C GLU A 31 -24.27 5.58 -31.85
N SER A 32 -23.82 6.03 -30.67
CA SER A 32 -23.84 5.25 -29.42
C SER A 32 -25.23 5.14 -28.79
N ALA A 33 -26.15 6.06 -29.14
CA ALA A 33 -27.53 6.06 -28.64
C ALA A 33 -28.42 4.96 -29.27
N ASN A 34 -27.96 4.28 -30.32
CA ASN A 34 -28.70 3.23 -31.03
C ASN A 34 -28.25 1.80 -30.66
N ASN A 35 -27.36 1.65 -29.67
CA ASN A 35 -26.83 0.35 -29.26
C ASN A 35 -27.68 -0.19 -28.09
N ASN A 36 -28.57 -1.14 -28.38
CA ASN A 36 -29.69 -1.58 -27.52
C ASN A 36 -29.34 -2.23 -26.15
N ASP A 37 -28.07 -2.28 -25.78
CA ASP A 37 -27.57 -2.93 -24.55
C ASP A 37 -26.54 -2.07 -23.78
N GLY A 38 -26.38 -0.79 -24.16
CA GLY A 38 -25.38 0.13 -23.61
C GLY A 38 -25.84 0.88 -22.35
N TRP A 39 -24.90 1.42 -21.58
CA TRP A 39 -25.23 2.30 -20.45
C TRP A 39 -25.75 3.67 -20.93
N GLU A 40 -25.42 4.03 -22.17
CA GLU A 40 -25.79 5.24 -22.89
C GLU A 40 -27.32 5.39 -23.02
N GLU A 41 -28.04 4.28 -23.19
CA GLU A 41 -29.51 4.27 -23.32
C GLU A 41 -30.23 4.80 -22.08
N LYS A 42 -29.57 4.74 -20.92
CA LYS A 42 -30.12 5.23 -19.64
C LYS A 42 -30.25 6.76 -19.62
N PHE A 43 -29.77 7.46 -20.66
CA PHE A 43 -29.65 8.91 -20.76
C PHE A 43 -30.28 9.44 -22.06
N GLU A 44 -31.62 9.61 -22.04
CA GLU A 44 -32.43 9.99 -23.21
C GLU A 44 -32.03 11.33 -23.86
N ASP A 45 -31.53 12.30 -23.09
CA ASP A 45 -31.06 13.58 -23.63
C ASP A 45 -29.64 13.52 -24.24
N GLY A 46 -28.92 12.44 -23.97
CA GLY A 46 -27.53 12.21 -24.35
C GLY A 46 -26.54 13.19 -23.72
N LEU A 47 -26.90 13.85 -22.62
CA LEU A 47 -26.10 14.89 -21.96
C LEU A 47 -25.70 14.48 -20.55
N LEU A 48 -24.41 14.26 -20.33
CA LEU A 48 -23.89 13.81 -19.04
C LEU A 48 -23.12 14.93 -18.37
N ARG A 49 -23.58 15.36 -17.19
CA ARG A 49 -22.83 16.32 -16.37
C ARG A 49 -21.75 15.60 -15.58
N GLY A 50 -20.56 16.17 -15.52
CA GLY A 50 -19.43 15.56 -14.84
C GLY A 50 -18.25 16.49 -14.68
N ARG A 51 -17.08 15.92 -14.42
CA ARG A 51 -15.80 16.61 -14.44
C ARG A 51 -14.89 15.99 -15.49
N LEU A 52 -14.35 16.82 -16.38
CA LEU A 52 -13.31 16.44 -17.32
C LEU A 52 -11.94 16.70 -16.67
N LYS A 53 -11.23 15.62 -16.37
CA LYS A 53 -9.93 15.61 -15.73
C LYS A 53 -8.83 15.53 -16.78
N VAL A 54 -7.82 16.39 -16.65
CA VAL A 54 -6.65 16.42 -17.53
C VAL A 54 -5.50 15.73 -16.79
N CYS A 55 -5.05 14.60 -17.32
CA CYS A 55 -3.93 13.83 -16.79
C CYS A 55 -2.77 13.84 -17.79
N SER A 56 -1.60 13.34 -17.41
CA SER A 56 -0.41 13.37 -18.27
C SER A 56 -0.46 12.42 -19.46
N LYS A 57 -1.28 11.36 -19.40
CA LYS A 57 -1.40 10.35 -20.48
C LYS A 57 -2.82 10.20 -21.03
N SER A 58 -3.83 10.76 -20.36
CA SER A 58 -5.22 10.69 -20.79
C SER A 58 -6.06 11.89 -20.38
N LEU A 59 -7.24 12.00 -20.98
CA LEU A 59 -8.38 12.67 -20.37
C LEU A 59 -9.23 11.65 -19.63
N VAL A 60 -9.81 12.03 -18.49
CA VAL A 60 -10.77 11.18 -17.76
C VAL A 60 -12.03 11.98 -17.49
N PHE A 61 -13.17 11.50 -17.96
CA PHE A 61 -14.47 12.08 -17.65
C PHE A 61 -15.13 11.28 -16.52
N ASP A 62 -15.43 11.95 -15.40
CA ASP A 62 -16.18 11.38 -14.28
C ASP A 62 -17.61 11.98 -14.25
N PRO A 63 -18.62 11.23 -14.75
CA PRO A 63 -20.02 11.65 -14.67
C PRO A 63 -20.52 11.72 -13.21
N ARG A 64 -21.38 12.70 -12.93
CA ARG A 64 -22.09 12.81 -11.64
C ARG A 64 -23.09 11.67 -11.42
N ASP A 65 -23.69 11.17 -12.50
CA ASP A 65 -24.61 10.04 -12.43
C ASP A 65 -23.82 8.73 -12.40
N ILE A 66 -23.94 8.00 -11.29
CA ILE A 66 -23.20 6.75 -11.04
C ILE A 66 -23.57 5.63 -12.02
N ARG A 67 -24.74 5.70 -12.68
CA ARG A 67 -25.17 4.72 -13.69
C ARG A 67 -24.27 4.75 -14.92
N ALA A 68 -23.62 5.89 -15.20
CA ALA A 68 -22.63 6.02 -16.25
C ALA A 68 -21.22 5.66 -15.71
N PRO A 69 -20.39 4.97 -16.51
CA PRO A 69 -19.00 4.70 -16.15
C PRO A 69 -18.16 5.97 -16.14
N ILE A 70 -17.06 5.94 -15.41
CA ILE A 70 -15.94 6.85 -15.65
C ILE A 70 -15.30 6.44 -16.97
N ILE A 71 -15.07 7.41 -17.85
CA ILE A 71 -14.54 7.14 -19.20
C ILE A 71 -13.15 7.76 -19.31
N LYS A 72 -12.15 6.93 -19.58
CA LYS A 72 -10.77 7.35 -19.86
C LYS A 72 -10.52 7.35 -21.36
N PHE A 73 -9.89 8.43 -21.84
CA PHE A 73 -9.52 8.68 -23.23
C PHE A 73 -8.00 8.79 -23.31
N PRO A 74 -7.28 7.68 -23.59
CA PRO A 74 -5.82 7.69 -23.66
C PRO A 74 -5.32 8.54 -24.84
N PHE A 75 -4.37 9.45 -24.62
CA PHE A 75 -3.90 10.34 -25.68
C PHE A 75 -3.29 9.61 -26.88
N ARG A 76 -2.66 8.45 -26.64
CA ARG A 76 -2.09 7.59 -27.68
C ARG A 76 -3.12 7.08 -28.70
N THR A 77 -4.42 7.14 -28.38
CA THR A 77 -5.51 6.70 -29.26
C THR A 77 -6.23 7.86 -29.94
N PHE A 78 -5.78 9.10 -29.74
CA PHE A 78 -6.41 10.28 -30.34
C PHE A 78 -6.03 10.40 -31.80
N ASN A 79 -7.05 10.49 -32.65
CA ASN A 79 -6.93 10.85 -34.06
C ASN A 79 -6.88 12.38 -34.21
N SER A 80 -7.68 13.10 -33.41
CA SER A 80 -7.69 14.57 -33.38
C SER A 80 -8.25 15.11 -32.07
N VAL A 81 -7.84 16.33 -31.70
CA VAL A 81 -8.47 17.13 -30.65
C VAL A 81 -8.54 18.58 -31.11
N VAL A 82 -9.76 19.12 -31.18
CA VAL A 82 -10.02 20.45 -31.76
C VAL A 82 -11.12 21.17 -30.99
N GLU A 83 -11.17 22.49 -31.16
CA GLU A 83 -12.37 23.25 -30.83
C GLU A 83 -13.40 23.04 -31.95
N SER A 84 -14.61 22.62 -31.58
CA SER A 84 -15.74 22.56 -32.50
C SER A 84 -16.93 23.28 -31.89
N LYS A 85 -18.00 23.42 -32.67
CA LYS A 85 -19.24 24.05 -32.21
C LYS A 85 -20.37 23.04 -32.18
N THR A 86 -21.29 23.23 -31.25
CA THR A 86 -22.50 22.41 -31.15
C THR A 86 -23.73 23.24 -30.83
N THR A 87 -24.87 22.78 -31.32
CA THR A 87 -26.20 23.30 -31.01
C THR A 87 -26.91 22.48 -29.93
N ARG A 88 -26.44 21.24 -29.66
CA ARG A 88 -26.92 20.41 -28.55
C ARG A 88 -26.37 20.98 -27.23
N THR A 89 -27.23 21.66 -26.47
CA THR A 89 -26.84 22.35 -25.24
C THR A 89 -27.70 21.93 -24.06
N ASN A 90 -27.11 21.98 -22.86
CA ASN A 90 -27.79 21.74 -21.60
C ASN A 90 -28.65 22.96 -21.20
N GLU A 91 -29.90 22.73 -20.76
CA GLU A 91 -30.88 23.77 -20.36
C GLU A 91 -30.39 24.73 -19.26
N LEU A 92 -29.38 24.36 -18.46
CA LEU A 92 -28.83 25.21 -17.39
C LEU A 92 -28.05 26.44 -17.85
N LEU A 93 -27.66 26.51 -19.13
CA LEU A 93 -26.89 27.62 -19.66
C LEU A 93 -27.78 28.40 -20.63
N TYR A 94 -28.63 29.27 -20.07
CA TYR A 94 -29.51 30.19 -20.79
C TYR A 94 -28.71 31.13 -21.71
N SER A 95 -28.41 30.66 -22.92
CA SER A 95 -27.88 31.49 -24.01
C SER A 95 -28.23 30.80 -25.33
N GLU A 96 -29.07 31.44 -26.13
CA GLU A 96 -29.34 31.01 -27.51
C GLU A 96 -28.06 31.13 -28.35
N GLY A 97 -27.63 30.05 -29.02
CA GLY A 97 -26.48 30.08 -29.94
C GLY A 97 -25.60 28.82 -29.93
N GLU A 98 -24.70 28.73 -30.92
CA GLU A 98 -23.66 27.70 -30.99
C GLU A 98 -22.65 27.87 -29.86
N LYS A 99 -22.31 26.79 -29.16
CA LYS A 99 -21.30 26.79 -28.08
C LYS A 99 -20.04 26.07 -28.51
N SER A 100 -18.90 26.63 -28.13
CA SER A 100 -17.59 25.98 -28.30
C SER A 100 -17.49 24.76 -27.38
N VAL A 101 -17.00 23.66 -27.93
CA VAL A 101 -16.75 22.41 -27.22
C VAL A 101 -15.36 21.90 -27.56
N VAL A 102 -14.76 21.15 -26.62
CA VAL A 102 -13.60 20.32 -26.92
C VAL A 102 -14.11 19.06 -27.60
N GLU A 103 -13.76 18.86 -28.87
CA GLU A 103 -14.05 17.64 -29.62
C GLU A 103 -12.81 16.76 -29.69
N VAL A 104 -12.92 15.53 -29.21
CA VAL A 104 -11.89 14.50 -29.25
C VAL A 104 -12.37 13.39 -30.17
N THR A 105 -11.58 13.06 -31.18
CA THR A 105 -11.78 11.82 -31.95
C THR A 105 -10.73 10.81 -31.50
N CYS A 106 -11.16 9.65 -31.03
CA CYS A 106 -10.24 8.59 -30.61
C CYS A 106 -10.75 7.19 -30.97
N SER A 107 -9.82 6.26 -31.15
CA SER A 107 -10.06 4.87 -31.53
C SER A 107 -10.30 3.91 -30.37
N MET A 108 -10.16 4.40 -29.14
CA MET A 108 -10.38 3.59 -27.95
C MET A 108 -10.72 4.45 -26.73
N THR A 109 -11.72 4.02 -25.99
CA THR A 109 -12.04 4.50 -24.65
C THR A 109 -11.94 3.35 -23.64
N VAL A 110 -11.78 3.68 -22.37
CA VAL A 110 -11.78 2.71 -21.26
C VAL A 110 -12.85 3.10 -20.26
N GLU A 111 -13.82 2.22 -20.06
CA GLU A 111 -14.94 2.38 -19.14
C GLU A 111 -14.63 1.71 -17.81
N MET A 112 -14.87 2.43 -16.72
CA MET A 112 -14.56 2.02 -15.35
C MET A 112 -15.72 2.35 -14.41
N LEU A 113 -15.93 1.54 -13.37
CA LEU A 113 -16.89 1.83 -12.29
C LEU A 113 -18.33 2.14 -12.77
N GLU A 114 -18.81 1.46 -13.81
CA GLU A 114 -20.23 1.54 -14.20
C GLU A 114 -21.12 1.12 -13.02
N GLY A 115 -22.13 1.94 -12.69
CA GLY A 115 -22.99 1.69 -11.52
C GLY A 115 -22.26 1.79 -10.18
N GLY A 116 -21.03 2.29 -10.15
CA GLY A 116 -20.17 2.29 -8.95
C GLY A 116 -19.59 0.91 -8.62
N VAL A 117 -19.70 -0.05 -9.53
CA VAL A 117 -19.26 -1.43 -9.29
C VAL A 117 -17.80 -1.58 -9.67
N LEU A 118 -17.00 -2.11 -8.73
CA LEU A 118 -15.60 -2.43 -8.97
C LEU A 118 -15.48 -3.77 -9.72
N GLN A 119 -15.00 -3.70 -10.96
CA GLN A 119 -14.86 -4.84 -11.86
C GLN A 119 -13.75 -4.55 -12.90
N PRO A 120 -13.32 -5.56 -13.69
CA PRO A 120 -12.38 -5.32 -14.78
C PRO A 120 -12.86 -4.21 -15.72
N TYR A 121 -11.92 -3.41 -16.20
CA TYR A 121 -12.23 -2.28 -17.09
C TYR A 121 -12.66 -2.79 -18.46
N LYS A 122 -13.61 -2.09 -19.07
CA LYS A 122 -14.10 -2.40 -20.41
C LYS A 122 -13.38 -1.52 -21.42
N PHE A 123 -12.69 -2.16 -22.36
CA PHE A 123 -11.92 -1.49 -23.41
C PHE A 123 -12.76 -1.43 -24.68
N CYS A 124 -13.33 -0.27 -24.99
CA CYS A 124 -14.16 -0.06 -26.17
C CYS A 124 -13.26 0.43 -27.32
N ARG A 125 -13.11 -0.36 -28.38
CA ARG A 125 -12.21 -0.08 -29.52
C ARG A 125 -13.00 0.32 -30.76
N GLU A 126 -13.56 1.52 -30.71
CA GLU A 126 -14.40 2.10 -31.75
C GLU A 126 -13.97 3.55 -31.99
N ASP A 127 -13.99 3.98 -33.25
CA ASP A 127 -13.65 5.34 -33.64
C ASP A 127 -14.86 6.25 -33.42
N HIS A 128 -14.88 7.00 -32.31
CA HIS A 128 -15.97 7.90 -31.97
C HIS A 128 -15.52 9.35 -31.77
N LYS A 129 -16.47 10.27 -31.99
CA LYS A 129 -16.31 11.70 -31.68
C LYS A 129 -16.96 12.02 -30.34
N HIS A 130 -16.15 12.48 -29.40
CA HIS A 130 -16.54 12.81 -28.05
C HIS A 130 -16.49 14.32 -27.86
N LYS A 131 -17.59 14.94 -27.42
CA LYS A 131 -17.69 16.40 -27.28
C LYS A 131 -17.90 16.79 -25.83
N PHE A 132 -17.08 17.72 -25.34
CA PHE A 132 -17.14 18.24 -23.97
C PHE A 132 -17.42 19.74 -23.99
N GLN A 133 -18.56 20.12 -23.45
CA GLN A 133 -18.91 21.51 -23.21
C GLN A 133 -18.44 21.91 -21.80
N LEU A 134 -17.50 22.85 -21.71
CA LEU A 134 -17.00 23.36 -20.43
C LEU A 134 -18.01 24.35 -19.82
N ILE A 135 -18.16 24.35 -18.50
CA ILE A 135 -19.16 25.17 -17.79
C ILE A 135 -18.58 26.49 -17.26
N TYR A 136 -17.38 26.44 -16.66
CA TYR A 136 -16.73 27.58 -15.99
C TYR A 136 -15.35 27.91 -16.57
N ALA A 137 -15.04 27.38 -17.76
CA ALA A 137 -13.77 27.57 -18.43
C ALA A 137 -13.97 27.69 -19.93
N GLU A 138 -13.13 28.50 -20.57
CA GLU A 138 -13.14 28.67 -22.02
C GLU A 138 -12.32 27.57 -22.72
N VAL A 139 -12.81 27.06 -23.84
CA VAL A 139 -12.12 26.02 -24.63
C VAL A 139 -10.72 26.48 -25.04
N THR A 140 -10.58 27.76 -25.40
CA THR A 140 -9.30 28.39 -25.78
C THR A 140 -8.25 28.35 -24.67
N THR A 141 -8.64 28.23 -23.41
CA THR A 141 -7.72 28.16 -22.26
C THR A 141 -7.26 26.72 -22.00
N VAL A 142 -8.14 25.74 -22.21
CA VAL A 142 -7.90 24.33 -21.87
C VAL A 142 -7.29 23.56 -23.04
N LEU A 143 -7.77 23.80 -24.26
CA LEU A 143 -7.38 23.06 -25.46
C LEU A 143 -5.86 23.08 -25.73
N PRO A 144 -5.13 24.20 -25.60
CA PRO A 144 -3.67 24.19 -25.82
C PRO A 144 -2.93 23.22 -24.92
N GLN A 145 -3.38 23.06 -23.68
CA GLN A 145 -2.78 22.12 -22.72
C GLN A 145 -3.05 20.67 -23.14
N ILE A 146 -4.27 20.37 -23.58
CA ILE A 146 -4.65 19.04 -24.08
C ILE A 146 -3.84 18.71 -25.34
N CYS A 147 -3.74 19.64 -26.29
CA CYS A 147 -2.92 19.48 -27.50
C CYS A 147 -1.43 19.24 -27.17
N GLN A 148 -0.90 19.94 -26.16
CA GLN A 148 0.48 19.75 -25.71
C GLN A 148 0.70 18.34 -25.17
N LEU A 149 -0.22 17.81 -24.37
CA LEU A 149 -0.14 16.46 -23.80
C LEU A 149 -0.38 15.38 -24.86
N GLN A 150 -1.33 15.61 -25.78
CA GLN A 150 -1.52 14.74 -26.94
C GLN A 150 -0.25 14.67 -27.79
N ARG A 151 0.39 15.80 -28.08
CA ARG A 151 1.68 15.83 -28.79
C ARG A 151 2.75 15.06 -28.02
N ALA A 152 2.81 15.17 -26.70
CA ALA A 152 3.77 14.39 -25.91
C ALA A 152 3.55 12.87 -26.11
N SER A 153 2.30 12.42 -26.23
CA SER A 153 1.98 11.01 -26.44
C SER A 153 2.37 10.42 -27.81
N THR A 154 2.66 11.28 -28.81
CA THR A 154 3.12 10.83 -30.14
C THR A 154 4.64 10.77 -30.26
N LEU A 155 5.36 11.23 -29.24
CA LEU A 155 6.82 11.19 -29.18
C LEU A 155 7.32 9.81 -28.75
N PRO A 156 8.59 9.48 -29.08
CA PRO A 156 9.27 8.33 -28.46
C PRO A 156 9.26 8.44 -26.93
N PRO A 157 9.31 7.32 -26.19
CA PRO A 157 9.20 7.31 -24.73
C PRO A 157 10.11 8.31 -24.00
N ASN A 158 11.37 8.45 -24.44
CA ASN A 158 12.33 9.40 -23.85
C ASN A 158 11.87 10.86 -23.94
N ASP A 159 11.45 11.27 -25.13
CA ASP A 159 11.05 12.65 -25.41
C ASP A 159 9.69 12.96 -24.78
N GLN A 160 8.78 11.97 -24.79
CA GLN A 160 7.51 12.03 -24.07
C GLN A 160 7.76 12.28 -22.58
N ASN A 161 8.62 11.48 -21.94
CA ASN A 161 8.91 11.60 -20.52
C ASN A 161 9.58 12.94 -20.19
N THR A 162 10.54 13.36 -21.02
CA THR A 162 11.20 14.67 -20.86
C THR A 162 10.21 15.82 -20.95
N MET A 163 9.30 15.78 -21.93
CA MET A 163 8.27 16.79 -22.13
C MET A 163 7.27 16.82 -20.97
N ILE A 164 6.77 15.67 -20.52
CA ILE A 164 5.86 15.58 -19.37
C ILE A 164 6.53 16.10 -18.10
N GLN A 165 7.78 15.69 -17.84
CA GLN A 165 8.54 16.16 -16.67
C GLN A 165 8.77 17.68 -16.71
N ALA A 166 9.00 18.26 -17.89
CA ALA A 166 9.12 19.72 -18.03
C ALA A 166 7.79 20.44 -17.71
N ILE A 167 6.66 19.91 -18.18
CA ILE A 167 5.32 20.43 -17.85
C ILE A 167 5.06 20.35 -16.35
N VAL A 168 5.33 19.19 -15.75
CA VAL A 168 5.17 18.94 -14.31
C VAL A 168 6.02 19.93 -13.50
N ARG A 169 7.31 20.05 -13.81
CA ARG A 169 8.23 20.98 -13.14
C ARG A 169 7.76 22.43 -13.25
N SER A 170 7.29 22.85 -14.43
CA SER A 170 6.75 24.19 -14.65
C SER A 170 5.48 24.45 -13.84
N ARG A 171 4.61 23.47 -13.68
CA ARG A 171 3.41 23.58 -12.82
C ARG A 171 3.79 23.60 -11.34
N GLN A 172 4.59 22.64 -10.89
CA GLN A 172 5.00 22.51 -9.50
C GLN A 172 5.87 23.68 -9.03
N SER A 173 6.69 24.29 -9.88
CA SER A 173 7.52 25.45 -9.51
C SER A 173 6.70 26.64 -9.01
N ARG A 174 5.49 26.81 -9.54
CA ARG A 174 4.57 27.90 -9.22
C ARG A 174 3.67 27.64 -8.01
N GLN A 175 3.56 26.38 -7.58
CA GLN A 175 2.75 26.04 -6.42
C GLN A 175 3.49 26.34 -5.11
N LYS A 176 2.78 26.99 -4.20
CA LYS A 176 3.13 27.20 -2.80
C LYS A 176 1.98 26.69 -1.94
N PHE A 177 2.27 26.42 -0.68
CA PHE A 177 1.20 26.03 0.25
C PHE A 177 0.22 27.21 0.44
N ASP A 178 -1.07 26.91 0.43
CA ASP A 178 -2.15 27.87 0.60
C ASP A 178 -2.29 28.23 2.09
N ARG A 179 -1.92 29.45 2.45
CA ARG A 179 -1.89 29.91 3.84
C ARG A 179 -3.28 30.03 4.47
N SER A 180 -4.35 30.06 3.65
CA SER A 180 -5.72 30.00 4.17
C SER A 180 -6.06 28.65 4.80
N LEU A 181 -5.24 27.61 4.55
CA LEU A 181 -5.39 26.26 5.07
C LEU A 181 -4.61 26.01 6.37
N LEU A 182 -3.98 27.03 6.96
CA LEU A 182 -3.37 26.91 8.29
C LEU A 182 -4.42 26.60 9.36
N GLY A 183 -4.02 25.85 10.38
CA GLY A 183 -4.90 25.42 11.48
C GLY A 183 -5.15 26.55 12.46
N ASP A 184 -4.10 27.29 12.79
CA ASP A 184 -4.12 28.48 13.62
C ASP A 184 -3.30 29.62 12.97
N LEU A 185 -3.77 30.85 13.14
CA LEU A 185 -3.09 32.07 12.68
C LEU A 185 -1.86 32.42 13.52
N SER A 186 -1.74 31.83 14.72
CA SER A 186 -0.57 31.99 15.60
C SER A 186 0.64 31.16 15.17
N GLU A 187 0.46 30.23 14.23
CA GLU A 187 1.51 29.34 13.76
C GLU A 187 2.58 30.12 12.98
N THR A 188 3.84 29.84 13.27
CA THR A 188 4.97 30.43 12.51
C THR A 188 5.59 29.39 11.61
N GLU A 189 5.84 29.76 10.36
CA GLU A 189 6.44 28.89 9.35
C GLU A 189 7.91 28.63 9.69
N VAL A 190 8.29 27.36 9.73
CA VAL A 190 9.67 26.92 9.98
C VAL A 190 10.34 26.52 8.67
N PHE A 191 9.64 25.73 7.84
CA PHE A 191 10.19 25.18 6.61
C PHE A 191 9.11 24.83 5.59
N GLU A 192 9.34 25.13 4.32
CA GLU A 192 8.50 24.71 3.21
C GLU A 192 9.33 24.00 2.14
N THR A 193 8.86 22.85 1.68
CA THR A 193 9.50 22.11 0.59
C THR A 193 8.49 21.32 -0.23
N LYS A 194 8.93 20.78 -1.35
CA LYS A 194 8.11 19.93 -2.24
C LYS A 194 8.41 18.47 -1.95
N ALA A 195 7.36 17.67 -1.87
CA ALA A 195 7.46 16.23 -1.69
C ALA A 195 6.32 15.55 -2.42
N ASN A 196 6.40 14.22 -2.55
CA ASN A 196 5.28 13.42 -2.98
C ASN A 196 4.80 12.56 -1.82
N LYS A 197 3.49 12.52 -1.60
CA LYS A 197 2.87 11.52 -0.71
C LYS A 197 2.86 10.18 -1.42
N VAL A 198 3.37 9.15 -0.76
CA VAL A 198 3.36 7.77 -1.23
C VAL A 198 2.23 7.01 -0.56
N THR A 199 1.47 6.30 -1.38
CA THR A 199 0.45 5.31 -0.99
C THR A 199 0.59 4.12 -1.96
N PRO A 200 -0.01 2.95 -1.68
CA PRO A 200 0.13 1.80 -2.57
C PRO A 200 -0.16 2.15 -4.03
N LEU A 201 0.83 1.93 -4.92
CA LEU A 201 0.81 2.21 -6.36
C LEU A 201 0.64 3.69 -6.78
N VAL A 202 0.56 4.63 -5.85
CA VAL A 202 0.28 6.04 -6.15
C VAL A 202 1.29 6.95 -5.47
N THR A 203 1.88 7.83 -6.26
CA THR A 203 2.74 8.93 -5.79
C THR A 203 2.06 10.24 -6.14
N ASN A 204 1.59 10.98 -5.12
CA ASN A 204 0.83 12.21 -5.30
C ASN A 204 1.70 13.44 -4.96
N PRO A 205 2.04 14.31 -5.92
CA PRO A 205 2.84 15.51 -5.64
C PRO A 205 2.12 16.51 -4.74
N GLY A 206 2.89 17.19 -3.89
CA GLY A 206 2.39 18.19 -2.97
C GLY A 206 3.46 19.10 -2.39
N THR A 207 3.01 19.99 -1.52
CA THR A 207 3.85 20.90 -0.73
C THR A 207 3.76 20.51 0.74
N VAL A 208 4.92 20.38 1.38
CA VAL A 208 5.06 20.16 2.82
C VAL A 208 5.32 21.51 3.48
N LEU A 209 4.58 21.80 4.54
CA LEU A 209 4.83 22.96 5.38
C LEU A 209 4.99 22.49 6.83
N LEU A 210 6.13 22.80 7.42
CA LEU A 210 6.38 22.65 8.84
C LEU A 210 6.19 24.01 9.54
N THR A 211 5.36 24.03 10.58
CA THR A 211 5.20 25.17 11.48
C THR A 211 5.70 24.81 12.88
N THR A 212 5.63 25.77 13.82
CA THR A 212 5.92 25.56 15.25
C THR A 212 4.91 24.67 16.00
N SER A 213 3.89 24.14 15.32
CA SER A 213 2.83 23.33 15.95
C SER A 213 2.31 22.18 15.09
N MET A 214 2.47 22.24 13.77
CA MET A 214 1.87 21.30 12.84
C MET A 214 2.83 20.94 11.70
N LEU A 215 2.68 19.73 11.18
CA LEU A 215 3.20 19.29 9.89
C LEU A 215 2.03 19.18 8.91
N TYR A 216 2.12 19.91 7.80
CA TYR A 216 1.13 19.91 6.73
C TYR A 216 1.64 19.24 5.47
N PHE A 217 0.73 18.59 4.75
CA PHE A 217 0.93 18.20 3.36
C PHE A 217 -0.29 18.61 2.52
N GLN A 218 -0.06 19.46 1.53
CA GLN A 218 -1.08 19.89 0.56
C GLN A 218 -0.79 19.27 -0.81
N PRO A 219 -1.66 18.37 -1.33
CA PRO A 219 -1.56 17.89 -2.69
C PRO A 219 -1.64 19.03 -3.72
N HIS A 220 -0.92 18.89 -4.84
CA HIS A 220 -0.95 19.86 -5.94
C HIS A 220 -2.18 19.72 -6.84
N ASN A 221 -2.94 18.63 -6.68
CA ASN A 221 -4.21 18.37 -7.35
C ASN A 221 -5.36 18.30 -6.35
N ASN A 222 -6.59 18.24 -6.87
CA ASN A 222 -7.82 18.17 -6.11
C ASN A 222 -8.45 16.76 -6.17
N ALA A 223 -7.63 15.70 -6.20
CA ALA A 223 -8.11 14.32 -6.23
C ALA A 223 -8.91 13.98 -4.97
N ASP A 224 -8.41 14.36 -3.80
CA ASP A 224 -9.12 14.26 -2.53
C ASP A 224 -9.72 15.62 -2.17
N LYS A 225 -11.00 15.80 -2.52
CA LYS A 225 -11.74 17.02 -2.17
C LYS A 225 -12.13 17.10 -0.71
N GLN A 226 -12.29 15.95 -0.05
CA GLN A 226 -12.77 15.90 1.32
C GLN A 226 -11.68 16.39 2.27
N TYR A 227 -10.42 16.06 1.96
CA TYR A 227 -9.26 16.45 2.74
C TYR A 227 -8.24 17.18 1.84
N PRO A 228 -8.46 18.49 1.56
CA PRO A 228 -7.56 19.27 0.69
C PRO A 228 -6.17 19.46 1.29
N VAL A 229 -6.00 19.21 2.59
CA VAL A 229 -4.72 19.26 3.30
C VAL A 229 -4.70 18.18 4.39
N ILE A 230 -3.57 17.51 4.52
CA ILE A 230 -3.27 16.62 5.65
C ILE A 230 -2.61 17.45 6.74
N ARG A 231 -3.08 17.31 7.97
CA ARG A 231 -2.60 18.03 9.14
C ARG A 231 -2.20 17.03 10.22
N ILE A 232 -0.99 17.17 10.75
CA ILE A 232 -0.48 16.34 11.85
C ILE A 232 0.03 17.29 12.94
N GLY A 233 -0.54 17.22 14.15
CA GLY A 233 -0.03 17.95 15.29
C GLY A 233 1.35 17.42 15.66
N LEU A 234 2.30 18.31 15.95
CA LEU A 234 3.64 17.88 16.38
C LEU A 234 3.63 16.97 17.63
N PRO A 235 2.77 17.20 18.65
CA PRO A 235 2.63 16.28 19.80
C PRO A 235 2.07 14.90 19.44
N ASP A 236 1.36 14.81 18.33
CA ASP A 236 0.73 13.57 17.87
C ASP A 236 1.73 12.63 17.17
N ILE A 237 2.91 13.14 16.81
CA ILE A 237 3.97 12.37 16.16
C ILE A 237 4.56 11.39 17.17
N ARG A 238 4.43 10.10 16.87
CA ARG A 238 4.97 8.98 17.64
C ARG A 238 6.36 8.57 17.15
N GLN A 239 6.57 8.56 15.84
CA GLN A 239 7.82 8.12 15.24
C GLN A 239 8.08 8.83 13.92
N ILE A 240 9.36 9.08 13.63
CA ILE A 240 9.81 9.66 12.37
C ILE A 240 10.94 8.77 11.83
N ILE A 241 10.70 8.13 10.69
CA ILE A 241 11.62 7.15 10.11
C ILE A 241 12.10 7.61 8.75
N LYS A 242 13.42 7.63 8.56
CA LYS A 242 14.04 7.83 7.24
C LYS A 242 13.86 6.54 6.45
N ARG A 243 13.38 6.65 5.21
CA ARG A 243 13.06 5.51 4.34
C ARG A 243 13.85 5.56 3.05
N ARG A 244 14.03 4.40 2.44
CA ARG A 244 14.36 4.29 1.01
C ARG A 244 13.09 4.39 0.18
N TYR A 245 13.22 4.90 -1.03
CA TYR A 245 12.20 4.81 -2.07
C TYR A 245 12.91 4.65 -3.42
N LEU A 246 12.56 3.60 -4.17
CA LEU A 246 13.28 3.19 -5.39
C LEU A 246 14.80 3.09 -5.16
N LEU A 247 15.21 2.39 -4.09
CA LEU A 247 16.61 2.25 -3.64
C LEU A 247 17.36 3.56 -3.30
N ARG A 248 16.67 4.71 -3.22
CA ARG A 248 17.27 6.02 -2.88
C ARG A 248 16.87 6.47 -1.48
N GLN A 249 17.79 7.10 -0.75
CA GLN A 249 17.60 7.62 0.62
C GLN A 249 16.82 8.95 0.66
N VAL A 250 15.65 8.96 0.04
CA VAL A 250 14.81 10.16 -0.18
C VAL A 250 13.42 10.05 0.46
N GLY A 251 13.14 9.00 1.23
CA GLY A 251 11.87 8.80 1.90
C GLY A 251 11.88 9.28 3.36
N LEU A 252 10.71 9.71 3.84
CA LEU A 252 10.44 10.04 5.23
C LEU A 252 9.03 9.59 5.60
N GLU A 253 8.90 8.74 6.60
CA GLU A 253 7.61 8.26 7.08
C GLU A 253 7.39 8.73 8.52
N VAL A 254 6.26 9.42 8.73
CA VAL A 254 5.84 9.95 10.02
C VAL A 254 4.68 9.11 10.52
N PHE A 255 4.81 8.53 11.70
CA PHE A 255 3.75 7.76 12.37
C PHE A 255 3.18 8.58 13.52
N CYS A 256 1.86 8.57 13.63
CA CYS A 256 1.13 9.29 14.65
C CYS A 256 0.64 8.33 15.75
N ARG A 257 0.21 8.87 16.87
CA ARG A 257 -0.42 8.11 17.97
C ARG A 257 -1.74 7.48 17.49
N ASP A 258 -2.13 6.35 18.07
CA ASP A 258 -3.29 5.55 17.62
C ASP A 258 -4.64 6.27 17.72
N GLN A 259 -4.73 7.37 18.46
CA GLN A 259 -5.95 8.17 18.60
C GLN A 259 -6.16 9.17 17.44
N CYS A 260 -5.14 9.36 16.61
CA CYS A 260 -5.16 10.36 15.55
C CYS A 260 -5.94 9.89 14.32
N MET A 261 -6.57 10.82 13.60
CA MET A 261 -7.23 10.57 12.32
C MET A 261 -6.24 10.11 11.25
N VAL A 262 -5.09 10.79 11.17
CA VAL A 262 -3.97 10.42 10.31
C VAL A 262 -3.09 9.46 11.10
N LYS A 263 -3.00 8.19 10.67
CA LYS A 263 -2.12 7.20 11.33
C LYS A 263 -0.66 7.37 10.92
N HIS A 264 -0.44 7.67 9.64
CA HIS A 264 0.89 7.85 9.09
C HIS A 264 0.88 8.72 7.83
N LEU A 265 2.05 9.26 7.49
CA LEU A 265 2.30 10.00 6.26
C LEU A 265 3.67 9.61 5.70
N PHE A 266 3.69 8.96 4.55
CA PHE A 266 4.93 8.64 3.83
C PHE A 266 5.19 9.67 2.72
N LEU A 267 6.32 10.37 2.82
CA LEU A 267 6.77 11.40 1.89
C LEU A 267 8.05 10.95 1.18
N THR A 268 8.15 11.31 -0.10
CA THR A 268 9.40 11.20 -0.86
C THR A 268 9.82 12.56 -1.40
N PHE A 269 11.12 12.82 -1.35
CA PHE A 269 11.70 14.09 -1.77
C PHE A 269 12.48 13.90 -3.06
N LYS A 270 12.70 15.02 -3.77
CA LYS A 270 13.50 14.98 -4.98
C LYS A 270 14.96 14.67 -4.66
N GLU A 271 15.52 15.39 -3.69
CA GLU A 271 16.89 15.26 -3.21
C GLU A 271 16.90 14.80 -1.75
N SER A 272 17.96 14.08 -1.35
CA SER A 272 18.13 13.62 0.04
C SER A 272 18.34 14.79 1.02
N GLU A 273 18.88 15.91 0.54
CA GLU A 273 19.11 17.12 1.34
C GLU A 273 17.79 17.74 1.84
N ASP A 274 16.76 17.85 0.98
CA ASP A 274 15.43 18.34 1.36
C ASP A 274 14.83 17.49 2.48
N ARG A 275 15.00 16.16 2.36
CA ARG A 275 14.53 15.18 3.34
C ARG A 275 15.28 15.31 4.67
N GLU A 276 16.60 15.47 4.63
CA GLU A 276 17.43 15.69 5.83
C GLU A 276 17.09 17.01 6.53
N ASN A 277 16.89 18.08 5.77
CA ASN A 277 16.50 19.38 6.31
C ASN A 277 15.15 19.31 7.03
N LEU A 278 14.13 18.70 6.40
CA LEU A 278 12.84 18.51 7.06
C LEU A 278 12.97 17.64 8.31
N TYR A 279 13.67 16.50 8.24
CA TYR A 279 13.86 15.60 9.37
C TYR A 279 14.51 16.32 10.56
N LYS A 280 15.59 17.05 10.31
CA LYS A 280 16.31 17.82 11.33
C LYS A 280 15.40 18.86 11.97
N LEU A 281 14.77 19.72 11.17
CA LEU A 281 13.92 20.80 11.68
C LEU A 281 12.69 20.28 12.42
N LEU A 282 12.14 19.15 11.98
CA LEU A 282 11.01 18.49 12.63
C LEU A 282 11.40 17.89 13.99
N THR A 283 12.54 17.21 14.07
CA THR A 283 13.03 16.59 15.32
C THR A 283 13.55 17.60 16.34
N GLU A 284 13.95 18.79 15.91
CA GLU A 284 14.34 19.91 16.78
C GLU A 284 13.14 20.65 17.39
N GLN A 285 11.90 20.38 16.95
CA GLN A 285 10.72 21.02 17.53
C GLN A 285 10.44 20.51 18.95
N GLU A 286 10.27 21.43 19.90
CA GLU A 286 10.02 21.11 21.32
C GLU A 286 8.77 20.23 21.55
N LYS A 287 7.80 20.32 20.65
CA LYS A 287 6.52 19.61 20.75
C LYS A 287 6.57 18.19 20.20
N VAL A 288 7.64 17.78 19.53
CA VAL A 288 7.77 16.42 18.97
C VAL A 288 8.33 15.49 20.04
N ASN A 289 7.59 14.43 20.36
CA ASN A 289 7.99 13.42 21.34
C ASN A 289 7.94 12.01 20.74
N VAL A 290 9.10 11.54 20.26
CA VAL A 290 9.25 10.22 19.63
C VAL A 290 9.55 9.12 20.66
N ASP A 291 9.00 7.93 20.43
CA ASP A 291 9.23 6.77 21.30
C ASP A 291 10.70 6.25 21.20
N ASP A 292 11.28 5.75 22.31
CA ASP A 292 12.63 5.15 22.31
C ASP A 292 12.62 3.77 21.66
N MET A 293 12.89 3.75 20.35
CA MET A 293 12.87 2.54 19.51
C MET A 293 14.27 2.12 19.06
N ARG A 294 15.29 2.31 19.91
CA ARG A 294 16.65 1.87 19.59
C ARG A 294 16.73 0.34 19.48
N GLN A 295 17.55 -0.11 18.52
CA GLN A 295 17.67 -1.52 18.14
C GLN A 295 18.16 -2.43 19.26
N ASP A 296 19.13 -1.98 20.06
CA ASP A 296 19.64 -2.71 21.22
C ASP A 296 18.54 -2.95 22.27
N ASN A 297 17.74 -1.92 22.56
CA ASN A 297 16.63 -2.02 23.49
C ASN A 297 15.56 -3.01 22.98
N MET A 298 15.16 -2.90 21.71
CA MET A 298 14.13 -3.78 21.13
C MET A 298 14.56 -5.23 21.03
N SER A 299 15.80 -5.51 20.58
CA SER A 299 16.33 -6.86 20.54
C SER A 299 16.38 -7.48 21.94
N TYR A 300 16.81 -6.72 22.95
CA TYR A 300 16.84 -7.19 24.33
C TYR A 300 15.45 -7.50 24.88
N GLN A 301 14.47 -6.61 24.69
CA GLN A 301 13.09 -6.82 25.11
C GLN A 301 12.49 -8.08 24.46
N TRP A 302 12.75 -8.31 23.18
CA TRP A 302 12.30 -9.51 22.50
C TRP A 302 12.93 -10.78 23.08
N GLN A 303 14.25 -10.78 23.30
CA GLN A 303 14.98 -11.90 23.90
C GLN A 303 14.46 -12.24 25.31
N ALA A 304 14.13 -11.21 26.10
CA ALA A 304 13.59 -11.35 27.44
C ALA A 304 12.12 -11.81 27.46
N GLY A 305 11.44 -11.84 26.31
CA GLY A 305 10.03 -12.20 26.20
C GLY A 305 9.06 -11.06 26.50
N ALA A 306 9.54 -9.82 26.58
CA ALA A 306 8.72 -8.64 26.89
C ALA A 306 7.91 -8.13 25.68
N ILE A 307 8.38 -8.36 24.46
CA ILE A 307 7.63 -8.10 23.22
C ILE A 307 7.43 -9.39 22.44
N SER A 308 6.32 -9.49 21.72
CA SER A 308 5.93 -10.68 20.96
C SER A 308 6.83 -10.88 19.71
N ASN A 309 6.82 -12.07 19.12
CA ASN A 309 7.52 -12.33 17.86
C ASN A 309 6.97 -11.45 16.73
N TYR A 310 5.65 -11.30 16.65
CA TYR A 310 5.01 -10.41 15.68
C TYR A 310 5.46 -8.95 15.82
N ASP A 311 5.42 -8.39 17.04
CA ASP A 311 5.79 -6.99 17.25
C ASP A 311 7.27 -6.76 16.91
N TYR A 312 8.12 -7.73 17.24
CA TYR A 312 9.52 -7.68 16.85
C TYR A 312 9.73 -7.77 15.33
N LEU A 313 8.97 -8.61 14.63
CA LEU A 313 9.00 -8.69 13.17
C LEU A 313 8.47 -7.39 12.51
N CYS A 314 7.43 -6.78 13.05
CA CYS A 314 6.96 -5.46 12.61
C CYS A 314 8.05 -4.40 12.78
N TYR A 315 8.72 -4.40 13.94
CA TYR A 315 9.86 -3.52 14.22
C TYR A 315 11.00 -3.73 13.22
N LEU A 316 11.44 -4.98 12.99
CA LEU A 316 12.53 -5.28 12.06
C LEU A 316 12.19 -4.93 10.61
N ASN A 317 10.97 -5.24 10.15
CA ASN A 317 10.50 -4.82 8.84
C ASN A 317 10.59 -3.30 8.69
N SER A 318 10.09 -2.57 9.69
CA SER A 318 10.21 -1.12 9.72
C SER A 318 11.68 -0.69 9.70
N GLN A 319 12.57 -1.16 10.57
CA GLN A 319 13.98 -0.75 10.51
C GLN A 319 14.68 -1.09 9.18
N ALA A 320 14.19 -2.10 8.46
CA ALA A 320 14.69 -2.52 7.16
C ALA A 320 14.11 -1.73 5.96
N ASP A 321 13.51 -0.57 6.25
CA ASP A 321 12.82 0.35 5.33
C ASP A 321 11.52 -0.18 4.71
N ARG A 322 10.94 -1.27 5.23
CA ARG A 322 9.67 -1.79 4.71
C ARG A 322 8.48 -0.99 5.21
N SER A 323 7.50 -0.77 4.33
CA SER A 323 6.27 -0.01 4.61
C SER A 323 5.10 -0.58 3.82
N GLU A 324 3.92 -0.57 4.44
CA GLU A 324 2.66 -0.97 3.79
C GLU A 324 2.26 -0.01 2.65
N ASN A 325 2.79 1.21 2.66
CA ASN A 325 2.53 2.22 1.63
C ASN A 325 3.33 2.00 0.34
N ASP A 326 4.38 1.18 0.38
CA ASP A 326 5.19 0.83 -0.79
C ASP A 326 5.18 -0.69 -0.99
N LEU A 327 4.36 -1.15 -1.94
CA LEU A 327 4.22 -2.58 -2.24
C LEU A 327 5.53 -3.23 -2.73
N THR A 328 6.49 -2.44 -3.21
CA THR A 328 7.80 -2.95 -3.65
C THR A 328 8.71 -3.29 -2.47
N GLN A 329 8.39 -2.76 -1.29
CA GLN A 329 9.05 -2.96 -0.01
C GLN A 329 8.04 -3.32 1.09
N TYR A 330 7.00 -4.08 0.75
CA TYR A 330 5.96 -4.45 1.72
C TYR A 330 6.53 -5.31 2.86
N PRO A 331 6.07 -5.20 4.12
CA PRO A 331 6.55 -6.04 5.21
C PRO A 331 6.46 -7.55 4.89
N VAL A 332 7.46 -8.31 5.33
CA VAL A 332 7.60 -9.74 5.07
C VAL A 332 7.56 -10.52 6.38
N PHE A 333 6.78 -11.58 6.38
CA PHE A 333 6.64 -12.52 7.49
C PHE A 333 6.94 -13.95 7.02
N PRO A 334 7.50 -14.82 7.88
CA PRO A 334 7.82 -16.19 7.50
C PRO A 334 6.56 -17.00 7.30
N TRP A 335 6.58 -17.96 6.37
CA TRP A 335 5.76 -19.16 6.57
C TRP A 335 6.19 -19.86 7.86
N VAL A 336 5.25 -20.10 8.77
CA VAL A 336 5.52 -20.77 10.05
C VAL A 336 5.09 -22.24 10.04
N LEU A 337 3.90 -22.51 9.53
CA LEU A 337 3.36 -23.86 9.43
C LEU A 337 3.74 -24.50 8.09
N ALA A 338 3.83 -25.81 8.09
CA ALA A 338 4.06 -26.66 6.92
C ALA A 338 2.88 -27.63 6.65
N ASN A 339 1.88 -27.65 7.53
CA ASN A 339 0.70 -28.50 7.42
C ASN A 339 -0.59 -27.69 7.23
N TYR A 340 -1.17 -27.79 6.03
CA TYR A 340 -2.41 -27.12 5.64
C TYR A 340 -3.48 -28.10 5.16
N VAL A 341 -3.31 -29.40 5.42
CA VAL A 341 -4.18 -30.48 4.91
C VAL A 341 -4.83 -31.32 6.01
N SER A 342 -4.27 -31.32 7.22
CA SER A 342 -4.86 -32.05 8.35
C SER A 342 -6.10 -31.38 8.92
N GLU A 343 -7.03 -32.20 9.45
CA GLU A 343 -8.26 -31.78 10.13
C GLU A 343 -8.02 -31.03 11.45
N SER A 344 -6.85 -31.23 12.07
CA SER A 344 -6.45 -30.56 13.30
C SER A 344 -4.94 -30.36 13.33
N LEU A 345 -4.49 -29.41 14.15
CA LEU A 345 -3.08 -29.12 14.39
C LEU A 345 -2.78 -29.22 15.87
N ASP A 346 -1.69 -29.92 16.19
CA ASP A 346 -1.06 -29.87 17.51
C ASP A 346 0.15 -28.92 17.42
N LEU A 347 0.00 -27.72 17.98
CA LEU A 347 1.06 -26.70 17.98
C LEU A 347 2.27 -27.08 18.86
N THR A 348 2.22 -28.21 19.55
CA THR A 348 3.38 -28.75 20.28
C THR A 348 4.24 -29.69 19.42
N ASP A 349 3.71 -30.17 18.29
CA ASP A 349 4.43 -31.06 17.39
C ASP A 349 5.42 -30.28 16.50
N PRO A 350 6.74 -30.49 16.61
CA PRO A 350 7.72 -29.82 15.76
C PRO A 350 7.55 -30.15 14.26
N ALA A 351 6.91 -31.26 13.90
CA ALA A 351 6.78 -31.70 12.50
C ALA A 351 5.80 -30.85 11.68
N ILE A 352 4.89 -30.11 12.33
CA ILE A 352 3.95 -29.23 11.62
C ILE A 352 4.57 -27.88 11.24
N TYR A 353 5.77 -27.58 11.72
CA TYR A 353 6.45 -26.31 11.49
C TYR A 353 7.40 -26.38 10.30
N ARG A 354 7.52 -25.24 9.62
CA ARG A 354 8.58 -25.02 8.63
C ARG A 354 9.93 -24.88 9.33
N ASP A 355 10.96 -25.46 8.73
CA ASP A 355 12.35 -25.11 9.06
C ASP A 355 12.65 -23.63 8.75
N LEU A 356 12.77 -22.82 9.81
CA LEU A 356 13.05 -21.38 9.75
C LEU A 356 14.53 -21.08 9.44
N SER A 357 15.42 -22.07 9.48
CA SER A 357 16.84 -21.88 9.15
C SER A 357 17.13 -21.83 7.66
N ARG A 358 16.14 -22.18 6.83
CA ARG A 358 16.26 -22.31 5.37
C ARG A 358 15.28 -21.37 4.66
N PRO A 359 15.67 -20.77 3.52
CA PRO A 359 14.75 -20.03 2.67
C PRO A 359 13.73 -20.97 1.99
N ILE A 360 12.59 -20.43 1.54
CA ILE A 360 11.53 -21.19 0.85
C ILE A 360 12.10 -22.11 -0.23
N GLY A 361 12.94 -21.55 -1.11
CA GLY A 361 13.54 -22.24 -2.24
C GLY A 361 14.36 -23.47 -1.88
N ALA A 362 14.90 -23.50 -0.66
CA ALA A 362 15.73 -24.58 -0.15
C ALA A 362 14.94 -25.68 0.58
N LEU A 363 13.68 -25.48 0.95
CA LEU A 363 12.91 -26.47 1.73
C LEU A 363 12.76 -27.83 1.02
N ASN A 364 12.58 -27.82 -0.30
CA ASN A 364 12.51 -29.03 -1.13
C ASN A 364 13.88 -29.32 -1.75
N GLU A 365 14.48 -30.45 -1.36
CA GLU A 365 15.84 -30.83 -1.77
C GLU A 365 15.98 -31.08 -3.28
N GLU A 366 14.98 -31.71 -3.89
CA GLU A 366 14.99 -32.00 -5.34
C GLU A 366 14.93 -30.71 -6.15
N ARG A 367 14.07 -29.77 -5.73
CA ARG A 367 14.00 -28.43 -6.33
C ARG A 367 15.32 -27.68 -6.14
N LEU A 368 15.86 -27.68 -4.94
CA LEU A 368 17.12 -27.00 -4.62
C LEU A 368 18.27 -27.51 -5.47
N LYS A 369 18.35 -28.84 -5.68
CA LYS A 369 19.36 -29.45 -6.56
C LYS A 369 19.30 -28.87 -7.98
N ARG A 370 18.10 -28.80 -8.57
CA ARG A 370 17.90 -28.20 -9.90
C ARG A 370 18.28 -26.72 -9.94
N LEU A 371 17.95 -25.96 -8.90
CA LEU A 371 18.32 -24.53 -8.81
C LEU A 371 19.84 -24.34 -8.74
N LYS A 372 20.55 -25.20 -7.99
CA LYS A 372 22.02 -25.20 -7.91
C LYS A 372 22.67 -25.58 -9.23
N GLU A 373 22.14 -26.59 -9.92
CA GLU A 373 22.62 -26.98 -11.26
C GLU A 373 22.47 -25.82 -12.24
N ARG A 374 21.29 -25.20 -12.30
CA ARG A 374 21.05 -24.00 -13.13
C ARG A 374 22.01 -22.86 -12.79
N CYS A 375 22.23 -22.59 -11.50
CA CYS A 375 23.12 -21.53 -11.02
C CYS A 375 24.59 -21.74 -11.47
N LYS A 376 25.08 -22.98 -11.50
CA LYS A 376 26.44 -23.29 -11.95
C LYS A 376 26.67 -22.96 -13.42
N ASP A 377 25.64 -23.18 -14.25
CA ASP A 377 25.68 -22.95 -15.70
C ASP A 377 25.45 -21.49 -16.09
N MET A 378 25.09 -20.62 -15.13
CA MET A 378 24.89 -19.19 -15.38
C MET A 378 26.21 -18.41 -15.45
N PRO A 379 26.28 -17.35 -16.27
CA PRO A 379 27.33 -16.35 -16.18
C PRO A 379 27.21 -15.55 -14.88
N GLU A 380 28.32 -14.95 -14.44
CA GLU A 380 28.30 -14.03 -13.30
C GLU A 380 27.57 -12.72 -13.65
N PRO A 381 26.86 -12.08 -12.69
CA PRO A 381 26.67 -12.52 -11.30
C PRO A 381 25.62 -13.63 -11.16
N ARG A 382 26.00 -14.73 -10.51
CA ARG A 382 25.15 -15.90 -10.30
C ARG A 382 24.08 -15.67 -9.23
N PHE A 383 22.97 -16.38 -9.36
CA PHE A 383 21.86 -16.35 -8.40
C PHE A 383 21.11 -17.68 -8.36
N LEU A 384 20.49 -17.98 -7.22
CA LEU A 384 19.60 -19.13 -7.05
C LEU A 384 18.15 -18.76 -7.39
N TYR A 385 17.70 -17.57 -7.00
CA TYR A 385 16.30 -17.15 -7.13
C TYR A 385 16.16 -15.97 -8.09
N GLY A 386 15.50 -16.20 -9.23
CA GLY A 386 15.20 -15.16 -10.22
C GLY A 386 13.97 -14.31 -9.87
N SER A 387 13.15 -14.79 -8.93
CA SER A 387 12.02 -14.06 -8.36
C SER A 387 12.30 -13.78 -6.87
N HIS A 388 12.00 -12.58 -6.41
CA HIS A 388 12.12 -12.22 -5.00
C HIS A 388 10.94 -12.77 -4.17
N TYR A 389 11.11 -12.98 -2.87
CA TYR A 389 10.04 -13.51 -1.99
C TYR A 389 8.92 -12.50 -1.67
N SER A 390 9.13 -11.23 -1.99
CA SER A 390 8.18 -10.13 -1.75
C SER A 390 8.22 -9.17 -2.95
N THR A 391 7.15 -9.17 -3.72
CA THR A 391 6.95 -8.29 -4.89
C THR A 391 5.55 -7.69 -4.82
N PRO A 392 5.25 -6.56 -5.50
CA PRO A 392 3.89 -6.03 -5.52
C PRO A 392 2.87 -7.05 -6.02
N GLY A 393 3.22 -7.84 -7.03
CA GLY A 393 2.36 -8.91 -7.54
C GLY A 393 2.05 -9.98 -6.48
N PHE A 394 3.04 -10.34 -5.64
CA PHE A 394 2.85 -11.32 -4.57
C PHE A 394 2.07 -10.78 -3.38
N VAL A 395 2.26 -9.51 -3.04
CA VAL A 395 1.45 -8.85 -2.00
C VAL A 395 -0.01 -8.77 -2.45
N LEU A 396 -0.24 -8.33 -3.69
CA LEU A 396 -1.60 -8.25 -4.23
C LEU A 396 -2.21 -9.61 -4.55
N PHE A 397 -1.41 -10.65 -4.78
CA PHE A 397 -1.91 -12.03 -4.85
C PHE A 397 -2.69 -12.39 -3.58
N TYR A 398 -2.17 -12.05 -2.39
CA TYR A 398 -2.88 -12.26 -1.13
C TYR A 398 -4.01 -11.25 -0.94
N LEU A 399 -3.78 -9.97 -1.24
CA LEU A 399 -4.69 -8.88 -0.90
C LEU A 399 -5.77 -8.54 -1.93
N VAL A 400 -5.84 -9.23 -3.08
CA VAL A 400 -6.76 -8.90 -4.19
C VAL A 400 -8.24 -8.83 -3.77
N ARG A 401 -8.66 -9.57 -2.74
CA ARG A 401 -10.05 -9.55 -2.23
C ARG A 401 -10.35 -8.35 -1.35
N GLN A 402 -9.34 -7.86 -0.62
CA GLN A 402 -9.45 -6.70 0.27
C GLN A 402 -9.18 -5.38 -0.47
N TYR A 403 -8.21 -5.38 -1.40
CA TYR A 403 -7.85 -4.22 -2.22
C TYR A 403 -7.85 -4.51 -3.74
N PRO A 404 -8.99 -4.94 -4.31
CA PRO A 404 -9.10 -5.26 -5.74
C PRO A 404 -8.73 -4.11 -6.68
N GLN A 405 -8.93 -2.86 -6.26
CA GLN A 405 -8.51 -1.67 -7.00
C GLN A 405 -6.99 -1.59 -7.21
N TYR A 406 -6.19 -2.10 -6.28
CA TYR A 406 -4.73 -2.15 -6.45
C TYR A 406 -4.36 -3.14 -7.54
N MET A 407 -5.02 -4.30 -7.58
CA MET A 407 -4.78 -5.29 -8.63
C MET A 407 -5.18 -4.74 -10.00
N LEU A 408 -6.34 -4.09 -10.10
CA LEU A 408 -6.77 -3.45 -11.35
C LEU A 408 -5.78 -2.36 -11.79
N CYS A 409 -5.25 -1.55 -10.88
CA CYS A 409 -4.22 -0.57 -11.20
C CYS A 409 -2.94 -1.23 -11.73
N LEU A 410 -2.42 -2.24 -11.02
CA LEU A 410 -1.18 -2.93 -11.37
C LEU A 410 -1.30 -3.70 -12.71
N GLN A 411 -2.44 -4.34 -12.96
CA GLN A 411 -2.68 -5.20 -14.12
C GLN A 411 -3.47 -4.50 -15.25
N ASN A 412 -3.38 -3.17 -15.33
CA ASN A 412 -3.98 -2.36 -16.40
C ASN A 412 -5.47 -2.65 -16.62
N GLY A 413 -6.26 -2.62 -15.55
CA GLY A 413 -7.70 -2.80 -15.56
C GLY A 413 -8.18 -4.24 -15.57
N ARG A 414 -7.32 -5.22 -15.35
CA ARG A 414 -7.69 -6.64 -15.35
C ARG A 414 -7.33 -7.30 -14.02
N PHE A 415 -7.96 -8.42 -13.71
CA PHE A 415 -7.45 -9.34 -12.69
C PHE A 415 -6.49 -10.35 -13.34
N ASP A 416 -5.71 -11.04 -12.52
CA ASP A 416 -4.86 -12.14 -13.00
C ASP A 416 -5.71 -13.33 -13.48
N HIS A 417 -5.08 -14.27 -14.17
CA HIS A 417 -5.72 -15.49 -14.62
C HIS A 417 -6.30 -16.26 -13.42
N PRO A 418 -7.55 -16.77 -13.49
CA PRO A 418 -8.22 -17.44 -12.37
C PRO A 418 -7.38 -18.52 -11.65
N ASP A 419 -6.69 -19.38 -12.41
CA ASP A 419 -5.82 -20.43 -11.84
C ASP A 419 -4.55 -19.93 -11.15
N ARG A 420 -4.12 -18.67 -11.40
CA ARG A 420 -2.95 -18.07 -10.75
C ARG A 420 -3.31 -17.22 -9.54
N MET A 421 -4.60 -17.00 -9.29
CA MET A 421 -5.05 -16.24 -8.13
C MET A 421 -4.88 -17.03 -6.83
N PHE A 422 -4.91 -16.31 -5.71
CA PHE A 422 -4.86 -16.93 -4.38
C PHE A 422 -6.17 -17.67 -4.12
N ASN A 423 -6.19 -18.96 -4.41
CA ASN A 423 -7.41 -19.79 -4.34
C ASN A 423 -7.47 -20.65 -3.08
N SER A 424 -6.33 -21.08 -2.55
CA SER A 424 -6.24 -21.97 -1.39
C SER A 424 -4.93 -21.76 -0.64
N LEU A 425 -4.96 -21.78 0.70
CA LEU A 425 -3.73 -21.77 1.50
C LEU A 425 -2.88 -23.03 1.25
N ALA A 426 -3.52 -24.20 1.20
CA ALA A 426 -2.85 -25.48 1.00
C ALA A 426 -2.18 -25.55 -0.39
N GLU A 427 -2.89 -25.14 -1.44
CA GLU A 427 -2.34 -25.05 -2.80
C GLU A 427 -1.17 -24.06 -2.86
N THR A 428 -1.29 -22.92 -2.16
CA THR A 428 -0.22 -21.91 -2.11
C THR A 428 1.03 -22.46 -1.43
N TRP A 429 0.91 -23.14 -0.29
CA TRP A 429 2.02 -23.78 0.39
C TRP A 429 2.72 -24.84 -0.49
N PHE A 430 1.94 -25.67 -1.18
CA PHE A 430 2.47 -26.64 -2.13
C PHE A 430 3.22 -25.96 -3.29
N ASN A 431 2.68 -24.86 -3.82
CA ASN A 431 3.30 -24.11 -4.91
C ASN A 431 4.62 -23.47 -4.49
N VAL A 432 4.67 -22.79 -3.34
CA VAL A 432 5.92 -22.14 -2.86
C VAL A 432 7.00 -23.17 -2.52
N THR A 433 6.66 -24.43 -2.26
CA THR A 433 7.65 -25.49 -1.98
C THR A 433 8.04 -26.31 -3.21
N SER A 434 7.23 -26.33 -4.27
CA SER A 434 7.42 -27.23 -5.42
C SER A 434 7.71 -26.50 -6.74
N ASN A 435 7.09 -25.34 -6.97
CA ASN A 435 7.24 -24.59 -8.21
C ASN A 435 8.64 -23.92 -8.29
N PRO A 436 9.37 -24.04 -9.42
CA PRO A 436 10.74 -23.51 -9.55
C PRO A 436 10.83 -21.98 -9.63
N SER A 437 9.72 -21.26 -9.79
CA SER A 437 9.70 -19.80 -9.93
C SER A 437 8.94 -19.09 -8.80
N ASP A 438 8.46 -19.84 -7.81
CA ASP A 438 7.61 -19.35 -6.73
C ASP A 438 8.32 -19.49 -5.37
N PHE A 439 8.75 -18.35 -4.83
CA PHE A 439 9.52 -18.27 -3.58
C PHE A 439 8.86 -17.34 -2.55
N LYS A 440 7.55 -17.10 -2.70
CA LYS A 440 6.77 -16.17 -1.86
C LYS A 440 6.89 -16.50 -0.36
N GLU A 441 7.26 -15.50 0.43
CA GLU A 441 7.00 -15.51 1.89
C GLU A 441 5.61 -14.92 2.17
N LEU A 442 5.22 -14.84 3.44
CA LEU A 442 3.92 -14.31 3.88
C LEU A 442 3.96 -12.80 4.14
N ILE A 443 2.78 -12.24 4.35
CA ILE A 443 2.54 -10.85 4.76
C ILE A 443 2.04 -10.79 6.22
N PRO A 444 2.12 -9.63 6.90
CA PRO A 444 1.68 -9.50 8.30
C PRO A 444 0.21 -9.84 8.54
N ASP A 445 -0.66 -9.68 7.54
CA ASP A 445 -2.11 -9.92 7.62
C ASP A 445 -2.46 -11.33 8.09
N PHE A 446 -1.61 -12.33 7.82
CA PHE A 446 -1.79 -13.70 8.32
C PHE A 446 -1.61 -13.82 9.84
N TYR A 447 -1.10 -12.79 10.52
CA TYR A 447 -0.74 -12.79 11.94
C TYR A 447 -1.32 -11.62 12.73
N ASN A 448 -1.99 -10.67 12.06
CA ASN A 448 -2.52 -9.46 12.68
C ASN A 448 -3.90 -9.71 13.29
N LEU A 449 -3.97 -9.84 14.63
CA LEU A 449 -5.24 -10.07 15.35
C LEU A 449 -6.19 -8.85 15.28
N ASP A 450 -5.64 -7.65 15.26
CA ASP A 450 -6.40 -6.39 15.16
C ASP A 450 -6.82 -6.07 13.71
N GLY A 451 -6.20 -6.76 12.75
CA GLY A 451 -6.46 -6.63 11.33
C GLY A 451 -7.79 -7.25 10.90
N SER A 452 -8.08 -7.16 9.60
CA SER A 452 -9.22 -7.83 8.99
C SER A 452 -8.83 -9.15 8.35
N ALA A 453 -9.77 -10.11 8.35
CA ALA A 453 -9.64 -11.35 7.57
C ALA A 453 -10.23 -11.21 6.15
N ASP A 454 -10.58 -9.99 5.73
CA ASP A 454 -11.24 -9.72 4.45
C ASP A 454 -10.39 -10.13 3.24
N PHE A 455 -9.07 -10.20 3.35
CA PHE A 455 -8.21 -10.70 2.26
C PHE A 455 -8.49 -12.18 1.90
N LEU A 456 -9.15 -12.93 2.77
CA LEU A 456 -9.59 -14.32 2.53
C LEU A 456 -11.01 -14.43 1.97
N VAL A 457 -11.79 -13.34 1.99
CA VAL A 457 -13.24 -13.34 1.69
C VAL A 457 -13.55 -12.37 0.55
N ASN A 458 -14.28 -12.83 -0.46
CA ASN A 458 -14.77 -12.00 -1.55
C ASN A 458 -16.04 -11.24 -1.13
N SER A 459 -15.91 -10.36 -0.13
CA SER A 459 -17.02 -9.60 0.44
C SER A 459 -17.71 -8.68 -0.59
N LEU A 460 -16.96 -8.23 -1.60
CA LEU A 460 -17.45 -7.39 -2.70
C LEU A 460 -18.13 -8.19 -3.82
N ARG A 461 -18.17 -9.53 -3.74
CA ARG A 461 -18.78 -10.42 -4.74
C ARG A 461 -18.26 -10.17 -6.16
N ILE A 462 -16.97 -9.87 -6.27
CA ILE A 462 -16.32 -9.59 -7.55
C ILE A 462 -16.25 -10.89 -8.35
N ASN A 463 -16.55 -10.80 -9.64
CA ASN A 463 -16.33 -11.90 -10.57
C ASN A 463 -14.85 -11.97 -10.95
N PHE A 464 -14.12 -12.86 -10.29
CA PHE A 464 -12.71 -13.15 -10.60
C PHE A 464 -12.53 -14.18 -11.72
N GLY A 465 -13.61 -14.62 -12.36
CA GLY A 465 -13.59 -15.63 -13.43
C GLY A 465 -13.68 -17.07 -12.92
N VAL A 466 -13.41 -18.01 -13.81
CA VAL A 466 -13.57 -19.45 -13.60
C VAL A 466 -12.25 -20.15 -13.90
N ARG A 467 -11.83 -21.03 -12.99
CA ARG A 467 -10.63 -21.86 -13.12
C ARG A 467 -10.80 -22.91 -14.23
N GLN A 468 -9.69 -23.46 -14.72
CA GLN A 468 -9.71 -24.55 -15.71
C GLN A 468 -10.50 -25.79 -15.26
N ASN A 469 -10.56 -26.03 -13.95
CA ASN A 469 -11.36 -27.12 -13.37
C ASN A 469 -12.87 -26.83 -13.28
N GLY A 470 -13.33 -25.68 -13.82
CA GLY A 470 -14.73 -25.26 -13.81
C GLY A 470 -15.21 -24.61 -12.52
N LYS A 471 -14.37 -24.53 -11.47
CA LYS A 471 -14.75 -23.84 -10.23
C LYS A 471 -14.63 -22.32 -10.39
N PRO A 472 -15.63 -21.53 -9.99
CA PRO A 472 -15.50 -20.08 -9.92
C PRO A 472 -14.48 -19.67 -8.85
N VAL A 473 -13.75 -18.58 -9.10
CA VAL A 473 -12.87 -17.97 -8.09
C VAL A 473 -13.71 -17.13 -7.15
N ASN A 474 -13.70 -17.47 -5.86
CA ASN A 474 -14.47 -16.79 -4.83
C ASN A 474 -13.63 -16.66 -3.53
N ASP A 475 -14.20 -16.89 -2.35
CA ASP A 475 -13.47 -16.98 -1.08
C ASP A 475 -12.30 -17.95 -1.17
N VAL A 476 -11.25 -17.69 -0.39
CA VAL A 476 -10.07 -18.55 -0.34
C VAL A 476 -10.44 -19.86 0.36
N GLU A 477 -10.12 -21.00 -0.25
CA GLU A 477 -10.28 -22.31 0.38
C GLU A 477 -9.34 -22.41 1.60
N LEU A 478 -9.94 -22.53 2.78
CA LEU A 478 -9.21 -22.60 4.05
C LEU A 478 -8.72 -24.04 4.32
N PRO A 479 -7.65 -24.20 5.12
CA PRO A 479 -7.23 -25.50 5.62
C PRO A 479 -8.34 -26.15 6.48
N PRO A 480 -8.45 -27.50 6.53
CA PRO A 480 -9.51 -28.18 7.28
C PRO A 480 -9.53 -27.87 8.78
N TRP A 481 -8.37 -27.59 9.37
CA TRP A 481 -8.24 -27.19 10.77
C TRP A 481 -8.83 -25.80 11.09
N ALA A 482 -9.12 -24.98 10.09
CA ALA A 482 -9.69 -23.65 10.25
C ALA A 482 -11.20 -23.66 10.00
N LYS A 483 -11.97 -23.15 10.97
CA LYS A 483 -13.43 -23.07 10.86
C LYS A 483 -13.90 -21.89 10.00
N ASP A 484 -13.14 -20.80 10.06
CA ASP A 484 -13.45 -19.52 9.44
C ASP A 484 -12.18 -18.68 9.22
N PRO A 485 -12.22 -17.61 8.42
CA PRO A 485 -11.07 -16.77 8.13
C PRO A 485 -10.36 -16.18 9.35
N ARG A 486 -11.10 -15.82 10.41
CA ARG A 486 -10.50 -15.29 11.66
C ARG A 486 -9.76 -16.38 12.41
N SER A 487 -10.29 -17.61 12.41
CA SER A 487 -9.60 -18.76 13.02
C SER A 487 -8.24 -19.05 12.36
N VAL A 488 -8.09 -18.81 11.05
CA VAL A 488 -6.79 -18.89 10.36
C VAL A 488 -5.78 -17.93 10.99
N ILE A 489 -6.13 -16.65 11.09
CA ILE A 489 -5.23 -15.62 11.64
C ILE A 489 -4.88 -15.93 13.09
N LYS A 490 -5.87 -16.37 13.89
CA LYS A 490 -5.65 -16.73 15.29
C LYS A 490 -4.66 -17.88 15.43
N ILE A 491 -4.87 -18.99 14.72
CA ILE A 491 -3.98 -20.17 14.79
C ILE A 491 -2.61 -19.85 14.22
N MET A 492 -2.53 -19.08 13.13
CA MET A 492 -1.25 -18.62 12.57
C MET A 492 -0.50 -17.73 13.57
N ARG A 493 -1.18 -16.82 14.28
CA ARG A 493 -0.57 -16.00 15.34
C ARG A 493 -0.13 -16.85 16.52
N GLU A 494 -0.93 -17.80 16.99
CA GLU A 494 -0.54 -18.74 18.05
C GLU A 494 0.69 -19.57 17.63
N ALA A 495 0.72 -20.05 16.38
CA ALA A 495 1.88 -20.76 15.85
C ALA A 495 3.13 -19.87 15.79
N LEU A 496 3.00 -18.59 15.37
CA LEU A 496 4.10 -17.62 15.34
C LEU A 496 4.65 -17.33 16.75
N GLU A 497 3.78 -17.29 17.77
CA GLU A 497 4.19 -17.05 19.16
C GLU A 497 4.59 -18.32 19.92
N SER A 498 4.48 -19.49 19.28
CA SER A 498 4.85 -20.79 19.87
C SER A 498 6.31 -20.85 20.34
N GLU A 499 6.59 -21.79 21.24
CA GLU A 499 7.95 -22.04 21.72
C GLU A 499 8.88 -22.49 20.58
N TYR A 500 8.38 -23.31 19.65
CA TYR A 500 9.16 -23.74 18.48
C TYR A 500 9.65 -22.53 17.68
N VAL A 501 8.75 -21.61 17.32
CA VAL A 501 9.13 -20.43 16.54
C VAL A 501 10.01 -19.49 17.34
N SER A 502 9.66 -19.21 18.61
CA SER A 502 10.48 -18.37 19.48
C SER A 502 11.93 -18.86 19.58
N ASN A 503 12.14 -20.17 19.62
CA ASN A 503 13.46 -20.78 19.67
C ASN A 503 14.23 -20.71 18.34
N ASN A 504 13.56 -20.57 17.20
CA ASN A 504 14.16 -20.71 15.87
C ASN A 504 14.09 -19.45 14.99
N LEU A 505 13.26 -18.46 15.33
CA LEU A 505 12.98 -17.28 14.51
C LEU A 505 14.23 -16.44 14.19
N HIS A 506 15.19 -16.37 15.11
CA HIS A 506 16.47 -15.71 14.90
C HIS A 506 17.21 -16.21 13.63
N GLN A 507 17.06 -17.49 13.27
CA GLN A 507 17.68 -18.05 12.08
C GLN A 507 17.03 -17.56 10.78
N TRP A 508 15.71 -17.33 10.79
CA TRP A 508 15.01 -16.72 9.66
C TRP A 508 15.34 -15.23 9.55
N ILE A 509 15.47 -14.54 10.69
CA ILE A 509 15.94 -13.15 10.75
C ILE A 509 17.34 -13.05 10.12
N ASP A 510 18.24 -14.02 10.38
CA ASP A 510 19.56 -14.04 9.77
C ASP A 510 19.53 -14.12 8.23
N LEU A 511 18.57 -14.82 7.65
CA LEU A 511 18.38 -14.92 6.20
C LEU A 511 17.89 -13.61 5.59
N LEU A 512 16.91 -12.95 6.22
CA LEU A 512 16.24 -11.80 5.61
C LEU A 512 16.84 -10.45 6.01
N PHE A 513 17.25 -10.28 7.26
CA PHE A 513 17.73 -9.00 7.80
C PHE A 513 19.17 -9.09 8.32
N GLY A 514 19.71 -10.29 8.49
CA GLY A 514 20.99 -10.52 9.14
C GLY A 514 22.12 -10.90 8.20
N TYR A 515 23.10 -11.61 8.75
CA TYR A 515 24.39 -11.83 8.11
C TYR A 515 24.36 -12.84 6.96
N LYS A 516 23.28 -13.63 6.80
CA LYS A 516 23.07 -14.59 5.70
C LYS A 516 22.29 -13.99 4.53
N GLN A 517 22.07 -12.68 4.52
CA GLN A 517 21.35 -11.99 3.44
C GLN A 517 22.18 -11.86 2.16
N ASN A 518 23.51 -11.69 2.29
CA ASN A 518 24.41 -11.48 1.15
C ASN A 518 25.78 -12.18 1.38
N GLY A 519 26.65 -12.12 0.36
CA GLY A 519 28.01 -12.65 0.43
C GLY A 519 28.11 -14.18 0.53
N GLU A 520 29.25 -14.67 1.02
CA GLU A 520 29.54 -16.10 1.14
C GLU A 520 28.56 -16.83 2.08
N GLU A 521 28.09 -16.15 3.13
CA GLU A 521 27.15 -16.74 4.09
C GLU A 521 25.77 -16.95 3.47
N ALA A 522 25.34 -16.07 2.55
CA ALA A 522 24.15 -16.28 1.75
C ALA A 522 24.32 -17.45 0.77
N GLU A 523 25.50 -17.63 0.16
CA GLU A 523 25.76 -18.78 -0.70
C GLU A 523 25.68 -20.10 0.08
N LYS A 524 26.32 -20.17 1.25
CA LYS A 524 26.26 -21.35 2.14
C LYS A 524 24.84 -21.64 2.62
N ALA A 525 24.02 -20.62 2.82
CA ALA A 525 22.63 -20.72 3.26
C ALA A 525 21.62 -20.89 2.10
N ASP A 526 22.09 -20.99 0.86
CA ASP A 526 21.25 -21.07 -0.34
C ASP A 526 20.29 -19.88 -0.48
N ASN A 527 20.74 -18.67 -0.17
CA ASN A 527 19.92 -17.47 -0.04
C ASN A 527 20.27 -16.36 -1.05
N LEU A 528 20.65 -16.74 -2.28
CA LEU A 528 21.10 -15.80 -3.32
C LEU A 528 19.98 -15.42 -4.29
N PHE A 529 19.50 -14.18 -4.21
CA PHE A 529 18.55 -13.56 -5.15
C PHE A 529 19.25 -12.90 -6.34
N TYR A 530 18.46 -12.52 -7.34
CA TYR A 530 18.92 -11.74 -8.47
C TYR A 530 19.56 -10.42 -8.03
N HIS A 531 20.73 -10.08 -8.60
CA HIS A 531 21.60 -9.01 -8.12
C HIS A 531 20.94 -7.62 -8.06
N LEU A 532 20.01 -7.32 -8.98
CA LEU A 532 19.29 -6.03 -9.00
C LEU A 532 18.28 -5.85 -7.86
N CYS A 533 17.99 -6.89 -7.09
CA CYS A 533 17.14 -6.79 -5.91
C CYS A 533 17.87 -6.23 -4.68
N TYR A 534 19.22 -6.21 -4.67
CA TYR A 534 20.00 -5.73 -3.53
C TYR A 534 20.27 -4.23 -3.60
N GLU A 535 20.44 -3.63 -2.41
CA GLU A 535 20.86 -2.25 -2.27
C GLU A 535 22.28 -2.04 -2.83
N GLY A 536 22.49 -0.90 -3.48
CA GLY A 536 23.80 -0.51 -4.00
C GLY A 536 24.21 -1.18 -5.31
N SER A 537 23.43 -2.16 -5.82
CA SER A 537 23.69 -2.80 -7.12
C SER A 537 23.54 -1.83 -8.30
N VAL A 538 22.72 -0.79 -8.14
CA VAL A 538 22.47 0.23 -9.16
C VAL A 538 22.46 1.60 -8.51
N ASP A 539 23.33 2.50 -8.98
CA ASP A 539 23.25 3.91 -8.66
C ASP A 539 22.40 4.65 -9.72
N LEU A 540 21.10 4.81 -9.43
CA LEU A 540 20.16 5.53 -10.29
C LEU A 540 20.58 7.01 -10.50
N THR A 541 21.41 7.58 -9.64
CA THR A 541 21.86 8.97 -9.75
C THR A 541 23.05 9.13 -10.69
N ALA A 542 23.88 8.10 -10.84
CA ALA A 542 24.98 8.07 -11.79
C ALA A 542 24.54 7.79 -13.23
N ILE A 543 23.32 7.26 -13.43
CA ILE A 543 22.80 6.95 -14.77
C ILE A 543 22.32 8.24 -15.44
N THR A 544 23.02 8.64 -16.51
CA THR A 544 22.71 9.84 -17.30
C THR A 544 21.61 9.62 -18.33
N ASP A 545 21.47 8.38 -18.85
CA ASP A 545 20.42 8.04 -19.80
C ASP A 545 19.08 7.81 -19.08
N LEU A 546 18.06 8.55 -19.50
CA LEU A 546 16.76 8.52 -18.84
C LEU A 546 16.03 7.18 -19.07
N ASN A 547 16.22 6.52 -20.21
CA ASN A 547 15.55 5.23 -20.49
C ASN A 547 16.18 4.12 -19.68
N ASP A 548 17.51 4.06 -19.60
CA ASP A 548 18.20 3.05 -18.78
C ASP A 548 17.78 3.19 -17.32
N ARG A 549 17.72 4.43 -16.82
CA ARG A 549 17.22 4.73 -15.48
C ARG A 549 15.77 4.27 -15.30
N LEU A 550 14.88 4.59 -16.23
CA LEU A 550 13.47 4.19 -16.15
C LEU A 550 13.28 2.68 -16.27
N ALA A 551 14.04 1.99 -17.12
CA ALA A 551 14.01 0.55 -17.27
C ALA A 551 14.42 -0.14 -15.95
N LEU A 552 15.46 0.40 -15.30
CA LEU A 552 15.90 -0.07 -13.99
C LEU A 552 14.88 0.26 -12.89
N GLU A 553 14.28 1.46 -12.91
CA GLU A 553 13.18 1.81 -11.98
C GLU A 553 12.00 0.85 -12.14
N VAL A 554 11.58 0.56 -13.39
CA VAL A 554 10.52 -0.43 -13.68
C VAL A 554 10.91 -1.80 -13.13
N GLN A 555 12.14 -2.25 -13.40
CA GLN A 555 12.63 -3.52 -12.90
C GLN A 555 12.64 -3.59 -11.36
N ILE A 556 13.07 -2.53 -10.68
CA ILE A 556 13.03 -2.44 -9.22
C ILE A 556 11.57 -2.52 -8.72
N THR A 557 10.65 -1.83 -9.40
CA THR A 557 9.23 -1.83 -9.01
C THR A 557 8.53 -3.15 -9.27
N GLU A 558 8.90 -3.91 -10.30
CA GLU A 558 8.23 -5.17 -10.65
C GLU A 558 8.78 -6.37 -9.87
N PHE A 559 10.10 -6.42 -9.65
CA PHE A 559 10.77 -7.61 -9.12
C PHE A 559 11.00 -7.58 -7.61
N GLY A 560 10.62 -6.49 -6.93
CA GLY A 560 10.74 -6.35 -5.48
C GLY A 560 12.16 -6.08 -5.00
N GLN A 561 12.28 -5.67 -3.73
CA GLN A 561 13.54 -5.21 -3.15
C GLN A 561 13.90 -6.02 -1.90
N VAL A 562 15.17 -6.41 -1.79
CA VAL A 562 15.73 -7.04 -0.59
C VAL A 562 15.70 -6.00 0.56
N PRO A 563 15.28 -6.37 1.79
CA PRO A 563 15.27 -5.45 2.92
C PRO A 563 16.68 -4.93 3.21
N LYS A 564 16.80 -3.77 3.85
CA LYS A 564 18.10 -3.30 4.33
C LYS A 564 18.68 -4.30 5.35
N GLN A 565 19.96 -4.64 5.21
CA GLN A 565 20.64 -5.49 6.19
C GLN A 565 20.78 -4.74 7.53
N LEU A 566 20.24 -5.32 8.60
CA LEU A 566 20.24 -4.76 9.95
C LEU A 566 21.34 -5.33 10.83
N PHE A 567 21.77 -6.57 10.57
CA PHE A 567 22.75 -7.27 11.38
C PHE A 567 23.83 -7.91 10.50
N THR A 568 25.08 -7.78 10.92
CA THR A 568 26.25 -8.41 10.26
C THR A 568 26.81 -9.58 11.06
N LYS A 569 26.20 -9.91 12.20
CA LYS A 569 26.52 -11.04 13.07
C LYS A 569 25.28 -11.91 13.26
N PRO A 570 25.44 -13.18 13.68
CA PRO A 570 24.30 -14.04 14.01
C PRO A 570 23.34 -13.36 14.98
N HIS A 571 22.06 -13.35 14.62
CA HIS A 571 21.01 -12.77 15.44
C HIS A 571 20.89 -13.57 16.74
N PRO A 572 20.82 -12.90 17.90
CA PRO A 572 20.71 -13.62 19.15
C PRO A 572 19.42 -14.43 19.23
N ARG A 573 19.50 -15.60 19.87
CA ARG A 573 18.33 -16.45 20.13
C ARG A 573 17.47 -15.84 21.25
N ARG A 574 16.16 -16.03 21.14
CA ARG A 574 15.21 -15.66 22.21
C ARG A 574 15.45 -16.54 23.44
N SER A 575 15.59 -15.93 24.61
CA SER A 575 15.91 -16.67 25.85
C SER A 575 14.67 -17.16 26.59
N ARG A 576 13.52 -16.48 26.44
CA ARG A 576 12.23 -16.84 27.06
C ARG A 576 11.08 -16.70 26.06
N SER A 577 10.06 -17.54 26.17
CA SER A 577 8.81 -17.43 25.40
C SER A 577 7.94 -16.27 25.92
N TYR A 578 7.14 -15.68 25.02
CA TYR A 578 6.15 -14.66 25.36
C TYR A 578 5.10 -15.24 26.32
N GLY A 579 4.70 -14.51 27.37
CA GLY A 579 3.68 -14.95 28.34
C GLY A 579 4.18 -15.47 29.70
N LEU A 580 5.49 -15.62 29.90
CA LEU A 580 6.06 -15.89 31.24
C LEU A 580 6.05 -14.67 32.18
N TYR A 581 5.80 -13.46 31.66
CA TYR A 581 5.64 -12.25 32.48
C TYR A 581 4.25 -12.15 33.12
N ASP A 582 3.22 -12.70 32.45
CA ASP A 582 1.83 -12.65 32.95
C ASP A 582 1.58 -13.67 34.07
N SER A 583 2.34 -14.77 34.06
CA SER A 583 2.25 -15.84 35.07
C SER A 583 3.01 -15.53 36.36
N LEU A 584 3.98 -14.60 36.34
CA LEU A 584 4.74 -14.18 37.52
C LEU A 584 4.13 -13.00 38.28
N HIS A 585 3.08 -12.36 37.74
CA HIS A 585 2.37 -11.28 38.43
C HIS A 585 0.93 -11.64 38.82
N LEU A 586 0.39 -12.77 38.36
CA LEU A 586 -0.92 -13.24 38.79
C LEU A 586 -0.89 -14.01 40.12
N SER A 587 0.22 -14.69 40.45
CA SER A 587 0.38 -15.40 41.72
C SER A 587 0.55 -14.45 42.91
N ASP A 588 1.28 -13.36 42.73
CA ASP A 588 1.62 -12.43 43.83
C ASP A 588 0.48 -11.44 44.15
N VAL A 589 -0.56 -11.39 43.31
CA VAL A 589 -1.80 -10.61 43.56
C VAL A 589 -2.92 -11.50 44.11
N LEU A 590 -2.80 -12.83 44.03
CA LEU A 590 -3.82 -13.78 44.49
C LEU A 590 -3.46 -14.52 45.78
N GLU A 591 -2.26 -14.33 46.33
CA GLU A 591 -1.82 -14.91 47.63
C GLU A 591 -1.74 -13.87 48.78
N GLY A 592 -2.34 -12.70 48.61
CA GLY A 592 -2.52 -11.71 49.68
C GLY A 592 -3.98 -11.65 50.14
N GLU A 593 -4.23 -12.16 51.34
CA GLU A 593 -5.48 -12.12 52.13
C GLU A 593 -6.52 -13.22 51.88
N LEU A 594 -6.46 -14.26 52.72
CA LEU A 594 -7.63 -14.96 53.26
C LEU A 594 -7.22 -15.59 54.60
N ASP A 595 -7.03 -14.75 55.63
CA ASP A 595 -7.17 -15.22 57.01
C ASP A 595 -8.60 -14.94 57.48
N SER A 596 -9.26 -16.05 57.79
CA SER A 596 -10.67 -16.24 58.09
C SER A 596 -11.16 -15.50 59.33
N VAL A 597 -12.35 -14.91 59.24
CA VAL A 597 -13.22 -14.65 60.40
C VAL A 597 -14.51 -15.46 60.18
N GLU A 598 -14.64 -16.57 60.91
CA GLU A 598 -15.93 -17.20 61.21
C GLU A 598 -16.25 -17.02 62.70
N ASP A 599 -17.52 -16.71 62.94
CA ASP A 599 -18.18 -16.42 64.20
C ASP A 599 -18.01 -17.49 65.29
N SER A 600 -17.95 -17.04 66.55
CA SER A 600 -18.68 -17.70 67.64
C SER A 600 -18.95 -16.73 68.79
N ALA A 601 -20.22 -16.70 69.20
CA ALA A 601 -20.72 -16.03 70.38
C ALA A 601 -20.51 -16.89 71.63
N GLU A 602 -20.06 -16.29 72.74
CA GLU A 602 -20.69 -16.30 74.08
C GLU A 602 -19.69 -15.96 75.22
N CYS A 603 -20.19 -15.12 76.14
CA CYS A 603 -19.86 -15.01 77.59
C CYS A 603 -18.49 -14.50 78.07
N GLU A 604 -18.49 -13.28 78.64
CA GLU A 604 -18.18 -12.96 80.07
C GLU A 604 -17.94 -11.43 80.22
N GLU A 605 -18.87 -10.73 80.89
CA GLU A 605 -18.70 -10.09 82.20
C GLU A 605 -17.86 -8.79 82.29
N ASN A 606 -18.57 -7.73 82.71
CA ASN A 606 -18.15 -6.71 83.68
C ASN A 606 -16.97 -5.76 83.35
N CYS A 607 -17.28 -4.50 82.99
CA CYS A 607 -17.20 -3.38 83.95
C CYS A 607 -17.71 -2.05 83.35
N GLU A 608 -18.83 -1.58 83.89
CA GLU A 608 -19.03 -0.21 84.38
C GLU A 608 -17.99 0.88 84.03
N ARG A 609 -18.41 1.95 83.31
CA ARG A 609 -18.72 3.30 83.86
C ARG A 609 -18.66 4.43 82.82
N GLY A 610 -19.70 5.27 82.85
CA GLY A 610 -19.66 6.73 82.67
C GLY A 610 -19.34 7.23 81.25
N ALA A 611 -20.32 7.51 80.40
CA ALA A 611 -21.08 8.77 80.40
C ALA A 611 -20.20 10.02 80.58
N SER A 612 -20.10 10.84 79.54
CA SER A 612 -20.82 12.13 79.42
C SER A 612 -20.01 13.15 78.61
N LEU A 613 -20.73 13.88 77.73
CA LEU A 613 -20.47 15.26 77.28
C LEU A 613 -19.30 15.44 76.30
N GLU A 614 -19.33 16.31 75.30
CA GLU A 614 -20.30 17.15 74.58
C GLU A 614 -19.39 18.01 73.66
N VAL A 615 -19.87 18.44 72.48
CA VAL A 615 -19.42 19.65 71.75
C VAL A 615 -17.94 19.63 71.27
N GLN A 616 -17.62 19.62 69.98
CA GLN A 616 -18.06 20.51 68.90
C GLN A 616 -17.61 19.94 67.56
#